data_AF-B0C7B4-F1
#
_entry.id   AF-B0C7B4-F1
#
_cell.length_a   1.000
_cell.length_b   1.000
_cell.length_c   1.000
_cell.angle_alpha   90.00
_cell.angle_beta   90.00
_cell.angle_gamma   90.00
#
_symmetry.space_group_name_H-M   'P 1'
#
loop_
_entity.id
_entity.type
_entity.pdbx_description
1 polymer ?
#
loop_
_entity_poly.entity_id
_entity_poly.type
_entity_poly.pdbx_seq_one_letter_code
_entity_poly.pdbx_strand_id
1 'polypeptide(L)'
;MRNLQLLTYLFKCRERNYNQGFTLLELLVTIVILAVLSGIALPSVLNQTLKARQATAHNYIGSVNRAQQVYRLERAAFANSMAQLSIDLPMTTNEYAYSFGAANSTVAEFRATPQDNSLSAFTGCTRANIVVGTLATTDFTIVEQSAPGGGIPAAPPSC
;
A
#
# COMPACT_ATOMS: atom_id res chain seq x y z
N MET A 1 -11.13 21.89 -75.46
CA MET A 1 -11.01 21.23 -74.13
C MET A 1 -10.50 22.19 -73.02
N ARG A 2 -10.80 23.50 -73.08
CA ARG A 2 -10.20 24.52 -72.18
C ARG A 2 -11.19 25.24 -71.27
N ASN A 3 -12.48 24.90 -71.36
CA ASN A 3 -13.57 25.46 -70.53
C ASN A 3 -14.05 24.50 -69.43
N LEU A 4 -13.57 23.26 -69.39
CA LEU A 4 -13.95 22.29 -68.36
C LEU A 4 -13.13 22.42 -67.06
N GLN A 5 -11.97 23.07 -67.10
CA GLN A 5 -11.15 23.35 -65.91
C GLN A 5 -11.66 24.55 -65.10
N LEU A 6 -12.49 25.40 -65.71
CA LEU A 6 -13.03 26.60 -65.04
C LEU A 6 -14.17 26.23 -64.06
N LEU A 7 -14.92 25.17 -64.36
CA LEU A 7 -15.98 24.63 -63.49
C LEU A 7 -15.42 23.83 -62.30
N THR A 8 -14.24 23.21 -62.44
CA THR A 8 -13.57 22.50 -61.33
C THR A 8 -13.06 23.48 -60.26
N TYR A 9 -12.82 24.74 -60.62
CA TYR A 9 -12.31 25.77 -59.70
C TYR A 9 -13.40 26.40 -58.83
N LEU A 10 -14.64 26.47 -59.33
CA LEU A 10 -15.79 27.04 -58.58
C LEU A 10 -16.38 26.08 -57.53
N PHE A 11 -16.11 24.77 -57.64
CA PHE A 11 -16.51 23.74 -56.67
C PHE A 11 -15.37 23.34 -55.72
N LYS A 12 -14.37 24.20 -55.50
CA LYS A 12 -13.53 24.10 -54.30
C LYS A 12 -14.40 24.52 -53.11
N CYS A 13 -15.22 23.58 -52.65
CA CYS A 13 -15.91 23.64 -51.37
C CYS A 13 -14.91 24.16 -50.36
N ARG A 14 -15.12 25.42 -49.95
CA ARG A 14 -14.47 25.99 -48.79
C ARG A 14 -14.93 25.14 -47.62
N GLU A 15 -14.14 24.11 -47.30
CA GLU A 15 -14.18 23.47 -45.99
C GLU A 15 -14.11 24.62 -44.99
N ARG A 16 -15.28 24.98 -44.45
CA ARG A 16 -15.35 25.73 -43.21
C ARG A 16 -14.83 24.74 -42.18
N ASN A 17 -13.50 24.68 -42.07
CA ASN A 17 -12.84 24.25 -40.86
C ASN A 17 -13.43 25.13 -39.78
N TYR A 18 -14.45 24.61 -39.09
CA TYR A 18 -14.88 25.09 -37.80
C TYR A 18 -13.69 24.79 -36.89
N ASN A 19 -12.65 25.62 -36.98
CA ASN A 19 -11.62 25.72 -35.97
C ASN A 19 -12.33 26.30 -34.74
N GLN A 20 -13.02 25.42 -34.03
CA GLN A 20 -13.52 25.64 -32.69
C GLN A 20 -12.27 25.72 -31.80
N GLY A 21 -11.66 26.91 -31.77
CA GLY A 21 -10.60 27.20 -30.82
C GLY A 21 -11.19 27.16 -29.42
N PHE A 22 -10.50 26.48 -28.49
CA PHE A 22 -10.78 26.55 -27.06
C PHE A 22 -10.92 28.02 -26.65
N THR A 23 -12.04 28.38 -26.04
CA THR A 23 -12.21 29.75 -25.57
C THR A 23 -11.38 29.96 -24.30
N LEU A 24 -10.83 31.16 -24.11
CA LEU A 24 -10.13 31.50 -22.86
C LEU A 24 -11.06 31.35 -21.64
N LEU A 25 -12.37 31.57 -21.84
CA LEU A 25 -13.38 31.43 -20.80
C LEU A 25 -13.60 29.95 -20.42
N GLU A 26 -13.55 29.03 -21.37
CA GLU A 26 -13.66 27.59 -21.14
C GLU A 26 -12.48 27.06 -20.33
N LEU A 27 -11.26 27.52 -20.64
CA LEU A 27 -10.08 27.19 -19.85
C LEU A 27 -10.11 27.85 -18.45
N LEU A 28 -10.65 29.06 -18.34
CA LEU A 28 -10.76 29.76 -17.06
C LEU A 28 -11.78 29.10 -16.10
N VAL A 29 -12.97 28.75 -16.60
CA VAL A 29 -13.99 28.11 -15.76
C VAL A 29 -13.56 26.70 -15.35
N THR A 30 -12.89 25.95 -16.23
CA THR A 30 -12.41 24.60 -15.91
C THR A 30 -11.36 24.61 -14.81
N ILE A 31 -10.36 25.51 -14.83
CA ILE A 31 -9.38 25.59 -13.74
C ILE A 31 -10.01 26.02 -12.42
N VAL A 32 -11.03 26.87 -12.44
CA VAL A 32 -11.76 27.29 -11.22
C VAL A 32 -12.51 26.10 -10.61
N ILE A 33 -13.22 25.32 -11.43
CA ILE A 33 -13.93 24.12 -10.95
C ILE A 33 -12.92 23.08 -10.45
N LEU A 34 -11.83 22.83 -11.20
CA LEU A 34 -10.78 21.89 -10.78
C LEU A 34 -10.09 22.33 -9.49
N ALA A 35 -9.88 23.63 -9.28
CA ALA A 35 -9.30 24.14 -8.04
C ALA A 35 -10.18 23.79 -6.83
N VAL A 36 -11.49 24.05 -6.91
CA VAL A 36 -12.43 23.73 -5.82
C VAL A 36 -12.48 22.22 -5.55
N LEU A 37 -12.58 21.40 -6.59
CA LEU A 37 -12.61 19.93 -6.44
C LEU A 37 -11.30 19.40 -5.87
N SER A 38 -10.16 19.89 -6.37
CA SER A 38 -8.83 19.46 -5.91
C SER A 38 -8.56 19.82 -4.45
N GLY A 39 -9.06 20.97 -3.98
CA GLY A 39 -8.87 21.42 -2.60
C GLY A 39 -9.44 20.44 -1.58
N ILE A 40 -10.55 19.77 -1.91
CA ILE A 40 -11.20 18.78 -1.04
C ILE A 40 -10.65 17.37 -1.31
N ALA A 41 -10.39 17.02 -2.57
CA ALA A 41 -10.03 15.65 -2.95
C ALA A 41 -8.57 15.29 -2.59
N LEU A 42 -7.62 16.20 -2.83
CA LEU A 42 -6.18 15.93 -2.64
C LEU A 42 -5.80 15.44 -1.24
N PRO A 43 -6.20 16.10 -0.12
CA PRO A 43 -5.82 15.63 1.21
C PRO A 43 -6.39 14.24 1.53
N SER A 44 -7.58 13.92 1.02
CA SER A 44 -8.20 12.61 1.21
C SER A 44 -7.42 11.51 0.47
N VAL A 45 -7.01 11.76 -0.77
CA VAL A 45 -6.23 10.80 -1.57
C VAL A 45 -4.89 10.49 -0.91
N LEU A 46 -4.18 11.50 -0.39
CA LEU A 46 -2.91 11.30 0.30
C LEU A 46 -3.05 10.44 1.57
N ASN A 47 -4.11 10.66 2.37
CA ASN A 47 -4.36 9.82 3.53
C ASN A 47 -4.75 8.38 3.16
N GLN A 48 -5.46 8.20 2.04
CA GLN A 48 -5.83 6.87 1.55
C GLN A 48 -4.62 6.07 1.07
N THR A 49 -3.65 6.71 0.42
CA THR A 49 -2.42 6.01 -0.01
C THR A 49 -1.58 5.56 1.18
N LEU A 50 -1.48 6.37 2.24
CA LEU A 50 -0.81 5.97 3.49
C LEU A 50 -1.50 4.76 4.14
N LYS A 51 -2.83 4.80 4.25
CA LYS A 51 -3.62 3.66 4.77
C LYS A 51 -3.46 2.41 3.91
N ALA A 52 -3.42 2.55 2.60
CA ALA A 52 -3.19 1.43 1.69
C ALA A 52 -1.81 0.78 1.91
N ARG A 53 -0.77 1.59 2.08
CA ARG A 53 0.59 1.11 2.41
C ARG A 53 0.66 0.42 3.78
N GLN A 54 -0.07 0.92 4.77
CA GLN A 54 -0.17 0.27 6.08
C GLN A 54 -0.94 -1.06 5.98
N ALA A 55 -2.01 -1.09 5.18
CA ALA A 55 -2.80 -2.31 4.97
C ALA A 55 -1.99 -3.42 4.28
N THR A 56 -1.10 -3.09 3.33
CA THR A 56 -0.22 -4.10 2.73
C THR A 56 0.71 -4.70 3.78
N ALA A 57 1.34 -3.88 4.63
CA ALA A 57 2.18 -4.37 5.72
C ALA A 57 1.41 -5.20 6.74
N HIS A 58 0.19 -4.80 7.09
CA HIS A 58 -0.69 -5.56 7.98
C HIS A 58 -1.02 -6.94 7.41
N ASN A 59 -1.40 -7.02 6.13
CA ASN A 59 -1.67 -8.30 5.44
C ASN A 59 -0.44 -9.19 5.37
N TYR A 60 0.73 -8.57 5.22
CA TYR A 60 2.01 -9.24 5.19
C TYR A 60 2.33 -9.95 6.50
N ILE A 61 2.26 -9.20 7.60
CA ILE A 61 2.44 -9.72 8.95
C ILE A 61 1.42 -10.82 9.24
N GLY A 62 0.16 -10.63 8.84
CA GLY A 62 -0.88 -11.65 8.99
C GLY A 62 -0.55 -12.96 8.27
N SER A 63 0.11 -12.89 7.11
CA SER A 63 0.55 -14.07 6.36
C SER A 63 1.70 -14.80 7.07
N VAL A 64 2.66 -14.05 7.60
CA VAL A 64 3.76 -14.60 8.40
C VAL A 64 3.24 -15.24 9.69
N ASN A 65 2.31 -14.59 10.41
CA ASN A 65 1.71 -15.14 11.63
C ASN A 65 1.00 -16.49 11.37
N ARG A 66 0.23 -16.59 10.27
CA ARG A 66 -0.38 -17.87 9.89
C ARG A 66 0.66 -18.93 9.56
N ALA A 67 1.73 -18.57 8.85
CA ALA A 67 2.82 -19.50 8.57
C ALA A 67 3.55 -19.95 9.85
N GLN A 68 3.71 -19.06 10.84
CA GLN A 68 4.26 -19.40 12.16
C GLN A 68 3.37 -20.39 12.90
N GLN A 69 2.05 -20.24 12.84
CA GLN A 69 1.12 -21.21 13.41
C GLN A 69 1.25 -22.57 12.74
N VAL A 70 1.30 -22.62 11.40
CA VAL A 70 1.48 -23.87 10.64
C VAL A 70 2.83 -24.54 10.97
N TYR A 71 3.92 -23.77 10.96
CA TYR A 71 5.25 -24.28 11.34
C TYR A 71 5.24 -24.88 12.75
N ARG A 72 4.50 -24.25 13.67
CA ARG A 72 4.37 -24.74 15.04
C ARG A 72 3.63 -26.08 15.16
N LEU A 73 2.65 -26.33 14.29
CA LEU A 73 1.93 -27.60 14.27
C LEU A 73 2.86 -28.78 13.96
N GLU A 74 3.90 -28.55 13.16
CA GLU A 74 4.89 -29.56 12.81
C GLU A 74 6.06 -29.61 13.79
N ARG A 75 6.46 -28.45 14.33
CA ARG A 75 7.61 -28.28 15.21
C ARG A 75 7.15 -27.48 16.42
N ALA A 76 7.27 -28.00 17.63
CA ALA A 76 6.78 -27.33 18.85
C ALA A 76 7.51 -26.00 19.24
N ALA A 77 8.13 -25.32 18.26
CA ALA A 77 8.78 -24.03 18.35
C ALA A 77 8.43 -23.16 17.14
N PHE A 78 8.57 -21.85 17.28
CA PHE A 78 8.36 -20.91 16.17
C PHE A 78 9.63 -20.75 15.31
N ALA A 79 9.45 -20.35 14.05
CA ALA A 79 10.52 -20.10 13.11
C ALA A 79 11.18 -18.73 13.37
N ASN A 80 12.49 -18.66 13.19
CA ASN A 80 13.29 -17.44 13.37
C ASN A 80 13.78 -16.83 12.04
N SER A 81 13.42 -17.43 10.92
CA SER A 81 13.82 -16.99 9.59
C SER A 81 12.75 -17.30 8.55
N MET A 82 12.71 -16.50 7.48
CA MET A 82 11.75 -16.70 6.38
C MET A 82 11.97 -18.04 5.68
N ALA A 83 13.21 -18.52 5.57
CA ALA A 83 13.54 -19.80 4.92
C ALA A 83 12.93 -21.04 5.62
N GLN A 84 12.56 -20.92 6.89
CA GLN A 84 11.88 -21.98 7.64
C GLN A 84 10.36 -21.94 7.44
N LEU A 85 9.83 -20.80 7.03
CA LEU A 85 8.44 -20.62 6.71
C LEU A 85 8.28 -20.93 5.21
N SER A 86 7.36 -21.82 4.85
CA SER A 86 7.09 -22.18 3.44
C SER A 86 6.31 -21.07 2.70
N ILE A 87 6.72 -19.82 2.86
CA ILE A 87 6.15 -18.62 2.23
C ILE A 87 7.28 -17.81 1.61
N ASP A 88 7.01 -17.20 0.46
CA ASP A 88 7.96 -16.32 -0.21
C ASP A 88 7.43 -14.90 -0.23
N LEU A 89 8.18 -14.02 0.44
CA LEU A 89 7.75 -12.70 0.84
C LEU A 89 9.03 -11.82 0.94
N PRO A 90 9.16 -10.71 0.19
CA PRO A 90 10.30 -9.78 0.31
C PRO A 90 10.52 -9.20 1.73
N MET A 91 11.73 -9.35 2.27
CA MET A 91 12.08 -8.79 3.60
C MET A 91 12.25 -7.26 3.61
N THR A 92 12.20 -6.61 2.45
CA THR A 92 12.28 -5.16 2.32
C THR A 92 11.46 -4.72 1.12
N THR A 93 10.58 -3.74 1.34
CA THR A 93 9.85 -3.01 0.31
C THR A 93 10.26 -1.54 0.35
N ASN A 94 9.69 -0.73 -0.54
CA ASN A 94 9.97 0.70 -0.58
C ASN A 94 9.37 1.44 0.63
N GLU A 95 8.36 0.85 1.27
CA GLU A 95 7.63 1.43 2.40
C GLU A 95 8.06 0.86 3.75
N TYR A 96 8.44 -0.42 3.80
CA TYR A 96 8.71 -1.15 5.04
C TYR A 96 9.95 -2.04 4.94
N ALA A 97 10.72 -2.10 6.01
CA ALA A 97 11.69 -3.16 6.23
C ALA A 97 11.13 -4.15 7.25
N TYR A 98 11.29 -5.44 6.98
CA TYR A 98 10.75 -6.52 7.82
C TYR A 98 11.88 -7.25 8.54
N SER A 99 11.64 -7.64 9.79
CA SER A 99 12.62 -8.41 10.56
C SER A 99 11.95 -9.38 11.53
N PHE A 100 12.65 -10.47 11.84
CA PHE A 100 12.25 -11.38 12.91
C PHE A 100 12.71 -10.80 14.25
N GLY A 101 11.80 -10.77 15.22
CA GLY A 101 12.11 -10.44 16.62
C GLY A 101 12.31 -11.70 17.45
N ALA A 102 11.74 -11.74 18.65
CA ALA A 102 11.82 -12.94 19.49
C ALA A 102 11.15 -14.15 18.81
N ALA A 103 11.85 -15.28 18.76
CA ALA A 103 11.31 -16.54 18.25
C ALA A 103 11.74 -17.67 19.19
N ASN A 104 10.78 -18.24 19.92
CA ASN A 104 11.02 -19.30 20.89
C ASN A 104 9.85 -20.31 20.90
N SER A 105 9.71 -21.10 21.97
CA SER A 105 8.64 -22.10 22.07
C SER A 105 7.29 -21.52 22.48
N THR A 106 7.16 -20.24 22.81
CA THR A 106 5.89 -19.64 23.28
C THR A 106 5.50 -18.38 22.52
N VAL A 107 6.44 -17.67 21.90
CA VAL A 107 6.22 -16.42 21.16
C VAL A 107 7.05 -16.39 19.87
N ALA A 108 6.43 -15.88 18.80
CA ALA A 108 7.10 -15.41 17.59
C ALA A 108 6.76 -13.94 17.36
N GLU A 109 7.77 -13.14 17.05
CA GLU A 109 7.61 -11.75 16.67
C GLU A 109 8.08 -11.54 15.22
N PHE A 110 7.26 -10.81 14.46
CA PHE A 110 7.64 -10.33 13.14
C PHE A 110 7.34 -8.84 13.04
N ARG A 111 8.37 -8.04 12.78
CA ARG A 111 8.34 -6.59 12.88
C ARG A 111 8.38 -5.97 11.49
N ALA A 112 7.57 -4.93 11.28
CA ALA A 112 7.60 -4.07 10.11
C ALA A 112 7.96 -2.65 10.55
N THR A 113 9.15 -2.21 10.15
CA THR A 113 9.64 -0.86 10.40
C THR A 113 9.38 0.02 9.18
N PRO A 114 8.64 1.13 9.31
CA PRO A 114 8.38 2.02 8.20
C PRO A 114 9.67 2.73 7.77
N GLN A 115 9.82 2.97 6.47
CA GLN A 115 10.91 3.79 5.93
C GLN A 115 10.53 5.28 5.83
N ASP A 116 9.22 5.59 5.84
CA ASP A 116 8.68 6.95 5.87
C ASP A 116 8.25 7.33 7.29
N ASN A 117 8.53 8.56 7.69
CA ASN A 117 8.17 9.13 8.99
C ASN A 117 6.66 9.28 9.20
N SER A 118 5.87 9.18 8.13
CA SER A 118 4.41 9.33 8.16
C SER A 118 3.66 8.01 8.35
N LEU A 119 4.37 6.88 8.38
CA LEU A 119 3.80 5.53 8.47
C LEU A 119 3.93 4.96 9.89
N SER A 120 2.92 4.22 10.33
CA SER A 120 2.95 3.44 11.57
C SER A 120 3.85 2.21 11.42
N ALA A 121 4.50 1.82 12.51
CA ALA A 121 5.18 0.53 12.63
C ALA A 121 4.22 -0.55 13.10
N PHE A 122 4.50 -1.79 12.73
CA PHE A 122 3.67 -2.93 13.09
C PHE A 122 4.51 -4.07 13.64
N THR A 123 3.97 -4.81 14.59
CA THR A 123 4.55 -6.06 15.08
C THR A 123 3.46 -7.13 15.14
N GLY A 124 3.70 -8.24 14.44
CA GLY A 124 2.92 -9.46 14.58
C GLY A 124 3.44 -10.30 15.73
N CYS A 125 2.57 -10.60 16.67
CA CYS A 125 2.83 -11.45 17.82
C CYS A 125 2.05 -12.74 17.65
N THR A 126 2.73 -13.87 17.44
CA THR A 126 2.09 -15.19 17.49
C THR A 126 2.45 -15.85 18.82
N ARG A 127 1.46 -16.22 19.62
CA ARG A 127 1.67 -16.81 20.95
C ARG A 127 1.10 -18.23 20.98
N ALA A 128 1.78 -19.11 21.69
CA ALA A 128 1.26 -20.43 22.01
C ALA A 128 0.81 -20.46 23.47
N ASN A 129 -0.47 -20.76 23.66
CA ASN A 129 -1.05 -20.97 24.96
C ASN A 129 -0.92 -22.44 25.33
N ILE A 130 -0.06 -22.73 26.29
CA ILE A 130 0.22 -24.09 26.77
C ILE A 130 -0.55 -24.27 28.06
N VAL A 131 -1.68 -24.97 27.99
CA VAL A 131 -2.43 -25.42 29.16
C VAL A 131 -2.02 -26.86 29.46
N VAL A 132 -1.59 -27.12 30.69
CA VAL A 132 -1.16 -28.46 31.12
C VAL A 132 -2.28 -29.47 30.85
N GLY A 133 -1.99 -30.53 30.09
CA GLY A 133 -2.94 -31.58 29.74
C GLY A 133 -3.76 -31.34 28.47
N THR A 134 -3.55 -30.23 27.75
CA THR A 134 -4.24 -29.91 26.49
C THR A 134 -3.23 -29.69 25.36
N LEU A 135 -3.64 -29.95 24.11
CA LEU A 135 -2.88 -29.52 22.94
C LEU A 135 -2.70 -27.99 22.98
N ALA A 136 -1.48 -27.51 22.75
CA ALA A 136 -1.18 -26.08 22.77
C ALA A 136 -1.98 -25.37 21.67
N THR A 137 -2.78 -24.37 22.04
CA THR A 137 -3.48 -23.51 21.09
C THR A 137 -2.59 -22.34 20.70
N THR A 138 -2.74 -21.84 19.47
CA THR A 138 -2.00 -20.65 19.01
C THR A 138 -2.94 -19.51 18.72
N ASP A 139 -2.59 -18.31 19.16
CA ASP A 139 -3.27 -17.07 18.84
C ASP A 139 -2.28 -16.08 18.21
N PHE A 140 -2.78 -15.10 17.46
CA PHE A 140 -1.95 -14.01 16.97
C PHE A 140 -2.61 -12.65 17.13
N THR A 141 -1.79 -11.65 17.43
CA THR A 141 -2.20 -10.24 17.48
C THR A 141 -1.25 -9.41 16.63
N ILE A 142 -1.74 -8.28 16.12
CA ILE A 142 -0.92 -7.30 15.41
C ILE A 142 -0.99 -6.01 16.21
N VAL A 143 0.17 -5.55 16.70
CA VAL A 143 0.30 -4.32 17.47
C VAL A 143 0.77 -3.23 16.52
N GLU A 144 0.03 -2.13 16.47
CA GLU A 144 0.39 -0.93 15.72
C GLU A 144 1.00 0.12 16.65
N GLN A 145 2.09 0.73 16.22
CA GLN A 145 2.67 1.92 16.85
C GLN A 145 2.63 3.07 15.86
N SER A 146 1.86 4.10 16.17
CA SER A 146 1.80 5.32 15.37
C SER A 146 3.15 6.03 15.36
N ALA A 147 3.42 6.76 14.28
CA ALA A 147 4.63 7.56 14.13
C ALA A 147 4.77 8.57 15.27
N PRO A 148 5.88 8.57 16.03
CA PRO A 148 6.17 9.61 16.99
C PRO A 148 6.44 10.88 16.19
N GLY A 149 5.52 11.86 16.25
CA GLY A 149 5.70 13.12 15.52
C GLY A 149 7.09 13.72 15.76
N GLY A 150 7.67 14.36 14.74
CA GLY A 150 9.03 14.93 14.83
C GLY A 150 10.06 14.41 13.82
N GLY A 151 9.64 13.70 12.77
CA GLY A 151 10.53 13.30 11.68
C GLY A 151 11.40 12.07 11.98
N ILE A 152 10.99 11.26 12.95
CA ILE A 152 11.62 9.98 13.30
C ILE A 152 10.66 8.85 12.90
N PRO A 153 11.13 7.78 12.23
CA PRO A 153 10.29 6.63 11.90
C PRO A 153 9.75 5.97 13.17
N ALA A 154 8.54 5.40 13.08
CA ALA A 154 7.98 4.60 14.17
C ALA A 154 8.87 3.38 14.45
N ALA A 155 9.19 3.15 15.72
CA ALA A 155 9.85 1.92 16.13
C ALA A 155 8.80 0.82 16.36
N PRO A 156 9.04 -0.43 15.90
CA PRO A 156 8.10 -1.52 16.11
C PRO A 156 8.06 -1.89 17.60
N PRO A 157 6.87 -1.99 18.22
CA PRO A 157 6.73 -2.42 19.61
C PRO A 157 7.11 -3.91 19.74
N SER A 158 7.49 -4.35 20.94
CA SER A 158 7.65 -5.79 21.21
C SER A 158 6.31 -6.43 21.56
N CYS A 159 6.29 -7.76 21.49
CA CYS A 159 5.26 -8.61 22.07
C CYS A 159 5.57 -8.91 23.56
#